data_AF-A0A381RMQ0-F1
#
_entry.id   AF-A0A381RMQ0-F1
#
_cell.length_a   1.000
_cell.length_b   1.000
_cell.length_c   1.000
_cell.angle_alpha   90.00
_cell.angle_beta   90.00
_cell.angle_gamma   90.00
#
_symmetry.space_group_name_H-M   'P 1'
#
loop_
_entity.id
_entity.type
_entity.pdbx_description
1 polymer ?
#
loop_
_entity_poly.entity_id
_entity_poly.type
_entity_poly.pdbx_seq_one_letter_code
_entity_poly.pdbx_strand_id
1 'polypeptide(L)'
;MALRYWISFSLALVLAGSVVVSAQDKVFETVAALEPLGRLALETGQGTVRLSSWDQPTVDIRARIEPPVGADADEGRRSVEGTTVEVRGSRRSVRVRSVYGAARSRVHYDIRAPREIDLDLVIKGADTTLGGFEGRLFLELYDGVLEAGDLTGTIVLDLDGVVLR
;
A
#
# COMPACT_ATOMS: atom_id res chain seq x y z
N MET A 1 -6.59 44.37 -65.31
CA MET A 1 -7.41 43.32 -64.69
C MET A 1 -6.46 42.34 -64.01
N ALA A 2 -6.45 42.30 -62.66
CA ALA A 2 -5.80 41.33 -61.74
C ALA A 2 -5.42 42.11 -60.44
N LEU A 3 -6.36 42.32 -59.52
CA LEU A 3 -6.81 41.49 -58.39
C LEU A 3 -5.87 41.55 -57.16
N ARG A 4 -6.47 42.04 -56.07
CA ARG A 4 -5.88 42.54 -54.82
C ARG A 4 -6.58 41.83 -53.68
N TYR A 5 -5.87 41.04 -52.85
CA TYR A 5 -6.34 40.52 -51.55
C TYR A 5 -5.08 40.26 -50.69
N TRP A 6 -4.71 41.00 -49.65
CA TRP A 6 -5.34 41.35 -48.35
C TRP A 6 -5.57 40.16 -47.39
N ILE A 7 -4.64 40.11 -46.41
CA ILE A 7 -4.85 39.94 -44.96
C ILE A 7 -5.22 38.53 -44.44
N SER A 8 -4.19 37.93 -43.84
CA SER A 8 -4.10 37.08 -42.65
C SER A 8 -5.38 36.74 -41.86
N PHE A 9 -5.53 35.44 -41.53
CA PHE A 9 -6.24 35.00 -40.32
C PHE A 9 -5.69 33.63 -39.86
N SER A 10 -4.55 33.62 -39.17
CA SER A 10 -4.06 32.40 -38.50
C SER A 10 -4.73 32.30 -37.13
N LEU A 11 -5.79 31.51 -37.07
CA LEU A 11 -6.50 31.13 -35.86
C LEU A 11 -5.59 30.25 -34.99
N ALA A 12 -5.05 30.82 -33.90
CA ALA A 12 -4.33 30.07 -32.89
C ALA A 12 -5.34 29.30 -32.02
N LEU A 13 -5.42 27.98 -32.24
CA LEU A 13 -6.20 27.06 -31.42
C LEU A 13 -5.51 26.88 -30.06
N VAL A 14 -6.00 27.56 -29.02
CA VAL A 14 -5.59 27.33 -27.64
C VAL A 14 -6.25 26.03 -27.15
N LEU A 15 -5.49 24.95 -27.16
CA LEU A 15 -5.83 23.70 -26.48
C LEU A 15 -5.76 23.93 -24.97
N ALA A 16 -6.88 24.29 -24.35
CA ALA A 16 -7.05 24.22 -22.92
C ALA A 16 -7.09 22.74 -22.50
N GLY A 17 -5.92 22.19 -22.15
CA GLY A 17 -5.84 20.87 -21.53
C GLY A 17 -6.52 20.90 -20.17
N SER A 18 -7.64 20.21 -20.03
CA SER A 18 -8.26 19.96 -18.73
C SER A 18 -7.28 19.11 -17.90
N VAL A 19 -6.64 19.72 -16.92
CA VAL A 19 -5.93 18.96 -15.89
C VAL A 19 -7.02 18.34 -15.02
N VAL A 20 -7.36 17.08 -15.30
CA VAL A 20 -8.09 16.25 -14.36
C VAL A 20 -7.12 16.00 -13.20
N VAL A 21 -7.19 16.83 -12.16
CA VAL A 21 -6.58 16.50 -10.87
C VAL A 21 -7.42 15.37 -10.30
N SER A 22 -7.07 14.14 -10.66
CA SER A 22 -7.55 12.95 -9.98
C SER A 22 -7.21 13.09 -8.49
N ALA A 23 -8.11 12.65 -7.61
CA ALA A 23 -7.84 12.56 -6.17
C ALA A 23 -6.48 11.89 -5.99
N GLN A 24 -5.50 12.63 -5.46
CA GLN A 24 -4.10 12.30 -5.66
C GLN A 24 -3.73 11.14 -4.76
N ASP A 25 -3.55 9.96 -5.34
CA ASP A 25 -2.89 8.84 -4.68
C ASP A 25 -1.49 9.26 -4.22
N LYS A 26 -1.05 8.76 -3.06
CA LYS A 26 0.31 8.93 -2.57
C LYS A 26 1.00 7.57 -2.53
N VAL A 27 2.20 7.49 -3.10
CA VAL A 27 2.99 6.26 -3.11
C VAL A 27 4.20 6.42 -2.19
N PHE A 28 4.43 5.41 -1.36
CA PHE A 28 5.62 5.27 -0.52
C PHE A 28 6.33 3.98 -0.90
N GLU A 29 7.64 4.08 -1.14
CA GLU A 29 8.49 2.95 -1.51
C GLU A 29 9.78 3.01 -0.69
N THR A 30 10.16 1.88 -0.10
CA THR A 30 11.42 1.75 0.62
C THR A 30 11.90 0.31 0.66
N VAL A 31 13.21 0.14 0.81
CA VAL A 31 13.84 -1.16 1.03
C VAL A 31 14.58 -1.11 2.36
N ALA A 32 14.30 -2.05 3.25
CA ALA A 32 14.96 -2.19 4.54
C ALA A 32 15.76 -3.50 4.58
N ALA A 33 16.90 -3.51 5.26
CA ALA A 33 17.65 -4.75 5.48
C ALA A 33 16.91 -5.62 6.50
N LEU A 34 16.75 -6.91 6.20
CA LEU A 34 16.21 -7.90 7.13
C LEU A 34 16.83 -9.26 6.81
N GLU A 35 17.65 -9.77 7.71
CA GLU A 35 18.23 -11.09 7.58
C GLU A 35 17.16 -12.18 7.76
N PRO A 36 17.37 -13.38 7.19
CA PRO A 36 16.57 -14.56 7.50
C PRO A 36 16.40 -14.78 9.00
N LEU A 37 15.23 -15.27 9.41
CA LEU A 37 14.78 -15.41 10.80
C LEU A 37 14.65 -14.07 11.55
N GLY A 38 14.79 -12.94 10.84
CA GLY A 38 14.46 -11.62 11.35
C GLY A 38 12.95 -11.44 11.51
N ARG A 39 12.55 -10.41 12.26
CA ARG A 39 11.13 -10.10 12.50
C ARG A 39 10.61 -9.04 11.54
N LEU A 40 9.52 -9.31 10.85
CA LEU A 40 8.72 -8.29 10.16
C LEU A 40 7.40 -8.10 10.90
N ALA A 41 7.17 -6.88 11.38
CA ALA A 41 5.89 -6.49 11.99
C ALA A 41 5.17 -5.49 11.08
N LEU A 42 3.89 -5.72 10.78
CA LEU A 42 3.04 -4.79 10.03
C LEU A 42 1.78 -4.48 10.82
N GLU A 43 1.50 -3.19 11.00
CA GLU A 43 0.26 -2.70 11.60
C GLU A 43 -0.44 -1.75 10.62
N THR A 44 -1.62 -2.12 10.15
CA THR A 44 -2.39 -1.29 9.20
C THR A 44 -3.89 -1.45 9.36
N GLY A 45 -4.63 -0.50 8.78
CA GLY A 45 -6.07 -0.46 8.74
C GLY A 45 -6.60 -0.85 7.36
N GLN A 46 -7.55 -0.06 6.85
CA GLN A 46 -8.26 -0.37 5.61
C GLN A 46 -7.37 -0.35 4.37
N GLY A 47 -7.72 -1.20 3.41
CA GLY A 47 -7.05 -1.30 2.11
C GLY A 47 -6.82 -2.75 1.72
N THR A 48 -5.62 -3.04 1.24
CA THR A 48 -5.22 -4.41 0.88
C THR A 48 -3.79 -4.66 1.29
N VAL A 49 -3.48 -5.89 1.68
CA VAL A 49 -2.14 -6.28 2.10
C VAL A 49 -1.71 -7.50 1.28
N ARG A 50 -0.64 -7.36 0.50
CA ARG A 50 -0.01 -8.49 -0.21
C ARG A 50 1.38 -8.70 0.33
N LEU A 51 1.61 -9.86 0.94
CA LEU A 51 2.92 -10.28 1.43
C LEU A 51 3.36 -11.53 0.67
N SER A 52 4.55 -11.47 0.09
CA SER A 52 5.16 -12.62 -0.58
C SER A 52 6.61 -12.80 -0.18
N SER A 53 7.06 -14.04 -0.12
CA SER A 53 8.47 -14.32 0.13
C SER A 53 9.36 -14.07 -1.09
N TRP A 54 10.66 -13.93 -0.85
CA TRP A 54 11.71 -13.93 -1.86
C TRP A 54 13.07 -14.38 -1.29
N ASP A 55 14.06 -14.49 -2.16
CA ASP A 55 15.41 -14.98 -1.82
C ASP A 55 16.42 -13.84 -1.57
N GLN A 56 15.98 -12.73 -0.96
CA GLN A 56 16.84 -11.59 -0.60
C GLN A 56 16.78 -11.28 0.89
N PRO A 57 17.89 -10.88 1.53
CA PRO A 57 17.96 -10.49 2.95
C PRO A 57 17.49 -9.03 3.15
N THR A 58 16.39 -8.68 2.53
CA THR A 58 15.79 -7.35 2.54
C THR A 58 14.27 -7.48 2.57
N VAL A 59 13.60 -6.41 3.00
CA VAL A 59 12.17 -6.22 2.84
C VAL A 59 11.96 -5.07 1.86
N ASP A 60 11.30 -5.34 0.74
CA ASP A 60 10.83 -4.33 -0.19
C ASP A 60 9.39 -3.98 0.14
N ILE A 61 9.14 -2.70 0.41
CA ILE A 61 7.87 -2.20 0.92
C ILE A 61 7.37 -1.14 -0.05
N ARG A 62 6.25 -1.43 -0.69
CA ARG A 62 5.48 -0.47 -1.48
C ARG A 62 4.12 -0.28 -0.86
N ALA A 63 3.72 0.96 -0.65
CA ALA A 63 2.42 1.33 -0.13
C ALA A 63 1.78 2.40 -1.01
N ARG A 64 0.58 2.12 -1.51
CA ARG A 64 -0.24 3.10 -2.23
C ARG A 64 -1.38 3.55 -1.33
N ILE A 65 -1.48 4.84 -1.09
CA ILE A 65 -2.45 5.47 -0.21
C ILE A 65 -3.51 6.13 -1.10
N GLU A 66 -4.76 5.71 -0.93
CA GLU A 66 -5.92 6.21 -1.66
C GLU A 66 -6.91 6.90 -0.71
N PRO A 67 -7.73 7.83 -1.22
CA PRO A 67 -8.89 8.33 -0.50
C PRO A 67 -9.85 7.20 -0.06
N PRO A 68 -10.64 7.43 1.01
CA PRO A 68 -11.75 6.55 1.32
C PRO A 68 -12.81 6.58 0.21
N VAL A 69 -13.57 5.50 0.07
CA VAL A 69 -14.63 5.38 -0.94
C VAL A 69 -15.71 6.43 -0.68
N GLY A 70 -16.08 7.18 -1.71
CA GLY A 70 -17.15 8.19 -1.61
C GLY A 70 -16.73 9.53 -1.01
N ALA A 71 -15.44 9.72 -0.69
CA ALA A 71 -14.92 11.01 -0.24
C ALA A 71 -15.06 12.09 -1.33
N ASP A 72 -15.35 13.32 -0.92
CA ASP A 72 -15.18 14.47 -1.80
C ASP A 72 -13.69 14.80 -2.03
N ALA A 73 -13.41 15.73 -2.94
CA ALA A 73 -12.04 16.07 -3.32
C ALA A 73 -11.20 16.64 -2.16
N ASP A 74 -11.82 17.39 -1.24
CA ASP A 74 -11.13 18.05 -0.14
C ASP A 74 -10.90 17.11 1.03
N GLU A 75 -11.88 16.26 1.34
CA GLU A 75 -11.73 15.15 2.27
C GLU A 75 -10.69 14.15 1.77
N GLY A 76 -10.79 13.72 0.52
CA GLY A 76 -9.89 12.74 -0.07
C GLY A 76 -8.44 13.21 -0.05
N ARG A 77 -8.19 14.46 -0.45
CA ARG A 77 -6.86 15.08 -0.39
C ARG A 77 -6.33 15.15 1.03
N ARG A 78 -7.11 15.65 2.00
CA ARG A 78 -6.69 15.73 3.42
C ARG A 78 -6.41 14.35 4.01
N SER A 79 -7.19 13.34 3.64
CA SER A 79 -7.01 11.96 4.10
C SER A 79 -5.70 11.36 3.60
N VAL A 80 -5.38 11.53 2.32
CA VAL A 80 -4.15 11.02 1.72
C VAL A 80 -2.93 11.78 2.26
N GLU A 81 -2.97 13.11 2.27
CA GLU A 81 -1.88 13.95 2.79
C GLU A 81 -1.58 13.67 4.27
N GLY A 82 -2.63 13.49 5.08
CA GLY A 82 -2.54 13.18 6.49
C GLY A 82 -2.09 11.74 6.81
N THR A 83 -2.01 10.86 5.81
CA THR A 83 -1.57 9.49 6.01
C THR A 83 -0.08 9.32 5.71
N THR A 84 0.63 8.68 6.62
CA THR A 84 2.07 8.40 6.51
C THR A 84 2.36 6.93 6.80
N VAL A 85 3.35 6.37 6.10
CA VAL A 85 3.89 5.05 6.41
C VAL A 85 5.18 5.24 7.20
N GLU A 86 5.20 4.75 8.43
CA GLU A 86 6.41 4.70 9.24
C GLU A 86 7.09 3.35 9.07
N VAL A 87 8.38 3.37 8.73
CA VAL A 87 9.24 2.19 8.72
C VAL A 87 10.39 2.41 9.70
N ARG A 88 10.51 1.52 10.68
CA ARG A 88 11.63 1.50 11.63
C ARG A 88 12.26 0.13 11.58
N GLY A 89 13.58 0.06 11.60
CA GLY A 89 14.20 -1.25 11.63
C GLY A 89 15.70 -1.28 11.82
N SER A 90 16.17 -2.52 11.92
CA SER A 90 17.54 -2.98 11.92
C SER A 90 17.60 -4.27 11.10
N ARG A 91 18.79 -4.84 10.93
CA ARG A 91 18.97 -6.10 10.20
C ARG A 91 18.19 -7.30 10.78
N ARG A 92 17.70 -7.21 12.02
CA ARG A 92 16.97 -8.30 12.70
C ARG A 92 15.49 -8.01 12.91
N SER A 93 15.04 -6.77 12.69
CA SER A 93 13.65 -6.40 12.89
C SER A 93 13.27 -5.20 12.03
N VAL A 94 12.20 -5.33 11.25
CA VAL A 94 11.54 -4.25 10.53
C VAL A 94 10.12 -4.13 11.05
N ARG A 95 9.70 -2.91 11.41
CA ARG A 95 8.33 -2.58 11.80
C ARG A 95 7.78 -1.54 10.84
N VAL A 96 6.65 -1.86 10.23
CA VAL A 96 5.89 -1.02 9.30
C VAL A 96 4.57 -0.65 9.97
N ARG A 97 4.22 0.64 9.96
CA ARG A 97 2.93 1.10 10.48
C ARG A 97 2.32 2.15 9.57
N SER A 98 1.03 2.02 9.29
CA SER A 98 0.23 3.12 8.75
C SER A 98 -0.20 4.07 9.86
N VAL A 99 0.19 5.33 9.77
CA VAL A 99 -0.24 6.41 10.67
C VAL A 99 -1.26 7.26 9.93
N TYR A 100 -2.49 7.29 10.44
CA TYR A 100 -3.62 7.98 9.83
C TYR A 100 -3.85 9.35 10.47
N GLY A 101 -4.24 10.32 9.64
CA GLY A 101 -4.75 11.62 10.11
C GLY A 101 -6.21 11.55 10.57
N ALA A 102 -6.86 12.71 10.62
CA ALA A 102 -8.26 12.82 11.06
C ALA A 102 -9.25 12.06 10.15
N ALA A 103 -8.98 11.99 8.85
CA ALA A 103 -9.76 11.21 7.89
C ALA A 103 -8.97 9.96 7.46
N ARG A 104 -9.58 8.78 7.61
CA ARG A 104 -8.93 7.49 7.30
C ARG A 104 -8.86 7.26 5.79
N SER A 105 -7.64 7.10 5.29
CA SER A 105 -7.37 6.68 3.92
C SER A 105 -7.37 5.16 3.83
N ARG A 106 -7.26 4.63 2.61
CA ARG A 106 -7.01 3.21 2.36
C ARG A 106 -5.56 3.02 1.96
N VAL A 107 -4.88 2.04 2.54
CA VAL A 107 -3.47 1.76 2.28
C VAL A 107 -3.32 0.38 1.67
N HIS A 108 -2.75 0.34 0.47
CA HIS A 108 -2.53 -0.87 -0.30
C HIS A 108 -1.04 -1.22 -0.25
N TYR A 109 -0.70 -2.23 0.55
CA TYR A 109 0.65 -2.75 0.68
C TYR A 109 0.94 -3.87 -0.33
N ASP A 110 2.12 -3.79 -0.92
CA ASP A 110 2.81 -4.88 -1.62
C ASP A 110 4.20 -5.00 -0.97
N ILE A 111 4.42 -6.10 -0.25
CA ILE A 111 5.62 -6.33 0.53
C ILE A 111 6.25 -7.66 0.12
N ARG A 112 7.55 -7.60 -0.17
CA ARG A 112 8.39 -8.79 -0.38
C ARG A 112 9.40 -8.91 0.75
N ALA A 113 9.53 -10.07 1.37
CA ALA A 113 10.38 -10.29 2.54
C ALA A 113 11.07 -11.66 2.49
N PRO A 114 12.15 -11.90 3.26
CA PRO A 114 12.83 -13.19 3.27
C PRO A 114 11.86 -14.33 3.59
N ARG A 115 12.06 -15.50 2.97
CA ARG A 115 11.26 -16.72 3.20
C ARG A 115 11.23 -17.14 4.67
N GLU A 116 12.40 -17.29 5.28
CA GLU A 116 12.53 -17.63 6.70
C GLU A 116 12.35 -16.38 7.56
N ILE A 117 11.28 -16.30 8.36
CA ILE A 117 10.90 -15.06 9.05
C ILE A 117 10.11 -15.31 10.34
N ASP A 118 10.14 -14.30 11.22
CA ASP A 118 9.15 -14.11 12.28
C ASP A 118 8.18 -13.00 11.83
N LEU A 119 6.97 -13.40 11.43
CA LEU A 119 5.96 -12.50 10.90
C LEU A 119 4.93 -12.17 11.96
N ASP A 120 4.66 -10.88 12.15
CA ASP A 120 3.68 -10.35 13.10
C ASP A 120 2.78 -9.34 12.40
N LEU A 121 1.55 -9.75 12.09
CA LEU A 121 0.58 -8.93 11.37
C LEU A 121 -0.57 -8.53 12.30
N VAL A 122 -0.86 -7.24 12.36
CA VAL A 122 -2.07 -6.69 12.98
C VAL A 122 -2.79 -5.85 11.93
N ILE A 123 -3.88 -6.38 11.38
CA ILE A 123 -4.58 -5.79 10.23
C ILE A 123 -6.06 -5.63 10.54
N LYS A 124 -6.61 -4.45 10.26
CA LYS A 124 -8.02 -4.12 10.56
C LYS A 124 -8.73 -3.54 9.33
N GLY A 125 -9.64 -4.30 8.73
CA GLY A 125 -10.47 -3.82 7.63
C GLY A 125 -9.82 -3.96 6.25
N ALA A 126 -8.89 -4.89 6.06
CA ALA A 126 -8.18 -5.06 4.79
C ALA A 126 -8.11 -6.52 4.34
N ASP A 127 -8.30 -6.73 3.05
CA ASP A 127 -8.09 -8.02 2.41
C ASP A 127 -6.60 -8.31 2.35
N THR A 128 -6.22 -9.50 2.82
CA THR A 128 -4.84 -9.91 3.04
C THR A 128 -4.54 -11.16 2.23
N THR A 129 -3.51 -11.09 1.38
CA THR A 129 -2.91 -12.23 0.71
C THR A 129 -1.51 -12.45 1.26
N LEU A 130 -1.22 -13.67 1.71
CA LEU A 130 0.04 -14.04 2.33
C LEU A 130 0.58 -15.34 1.73
N GLY A 131 1.85 -15.38 1.32
CA GLY A 131 2.42 -16.68 0.95
C GLY A 131 3.93 -16.81 0.76
N GLY A 132 4.38 -18.06 0.87
CA GLY A 132 5.77 -18.49 0.70
C GLY A 132 6.64 -18.36 1.95
N PHE A 133 6.06 -18.23 3.13
CA PHE A 133 6.81 -17.96 4.36
C PHE A 133 7.04 -19.21 5.20
N GLU A 134 8.21 -19.26 5.82
CA GLU A 134 8.60 -20.29 6.78
C GLU A 134 9.00 -19.64 8.12
N GLY A 135 8.52 -20.18 9.23
CA GLY A 135 8.97 -19.77 10.57
C GLY A 135 7.83 -19.61 11.57
N ARG A 136 7.78 -18.44 12.22
CA ARG A 136 6.70 -18.11 13.18
C ARG A 136 5.82 -17.03 12.60
N LEU A 137 4.55 -17.32 12.43
CA LEU A 137 3.58 -16.42 11.81
C LEU A 137 2.46 -16.14 12.81
N PHE A 138 2.37 -14.92 13.32
CA PHE A 138 1.31 -14.42 14.19
C PHE A 138 0.45 -13.45 13.41
N LEU A 139 -0.80 -13.80 13.17
CA LEU A 139 -1.74 -13.03 12.36
C LEU A 139 -2.95 -12.66 13.21
N GLU A 140 -3.08 -11.37 13.57
CA GLU A 140 -4.25 -10.77 14.19
C GLU A 140 -5.01 -9.97 13.13
N LEU A 141 -6.11 -10.52 12.62
CA LEU A 141 -6.86 -9.95 11.52
C LEU A 141 -8.29 -9.68 11.93
N TYR A 142 -8.78 -8.48 11.63
CA TYR A 142 -10.14 -8.03 11.92
C TYR A 142 -10.79 -7.55 10.62
N ASP A 143 -12.00 -8.00 10.34
CA ASP A 143 -12.84 -7.56 9.21
C ASP A 143 -12.13 -7.64 7.84
N GLY A 144 -12.34 -8.71 7.08
CA GLY A 144 -11.80 -8.82 5.73
C GLY A 144 -11.68 -10.24 5.21
N VAL A 145 -10.88 -10.42 4.18
CA VAL A 145 -10.54 -11.74 3.63
C VAL A 145 -9.07 -12.07 3.91
N LEU A 146 -8.77 -13.31 4.30
CA LEU A 146 -7.41 -13.85 4.30
C LEU A 146 -7.30 -14.97 3.26
N GLU A 147 -6.41 -14.78 2.30
CA GLU A 147 -5.92 -15.80 1.37
C GLU A 147 -4.47 -16.15 1.75
N ALA A 148 -4.26 -17.37 2.21
CA ALA A 148 -2.94 -17.82 2.70
C ALA A 148 -2.49 -19.10 1.99
N GLY A 149 -1.25 -19.13 1.51
CA GLY A 149 -0.70 -20.30 0.80
C GLY A 149 0.81 -20.46 1.01
N ASP A 150 1.30 -21.69 0.89
CA ASP A 150 2.73 -22.00 1.04
C ASP A 150 3.33 -21.45 2.36
N LEU A 151 2.66 -21.78 3.48
CA LEU A 151 3.09 -21.39 4.83
C LEU A 151 3.60 -22.60 5.60
N THR A 152 4.79 -22.49 6.18
CA THR A 152 5.44 -23.57 6.94
C THR A 152 5.89 -23.09 8.31
N GLY A 153 5.77 -23.94 9.33
CA GLY A 153 6.22 -23.65 10.70
C GLY A 153 5.06 -23.43 11.68
N THR A 154 5.27 -22.56 12.67
CA THR A 154 4.27 -22.25 13.69
C THR A 154 3.38 -21.12 13.20
N ILE A 155 2.08 -21.40 13.08
CA ILE A 155 1.09 -20.42 12.63
C ILE A 155 0.07 -20.23 13.73
N VAL A 156 -0.09 -18.99 14.18
CA VAL A 156 -1.08 -18.57 15.18
C VAL A 156 -1.98 -17.54 14.53
N LEU A 157 -3.28 -17.82 14.53
CA LEU A 157 -4.31 -17.00 13.92
C LEU A 157 -5.26 -16.51 15.01
N ASP A 158 -5.45 -15.20 15.09
CA ASP A 158 -6.53 -14.56 15.83
C ASP A 158 -7.37 -13.77 14.82
N LEU A 159 -8.61 -14.23 14.61
CA LEU A 159 -9.46 -13.80 13.50
C LEU A 159 -10.83 -13.38 14.04
N ASP A 160 -11.24 -12.16 13.73
CA ASP A 160 -12.57 -11.65 14.04
C ASP A 160 -13.20 -11.00 12.80
N GLY A 161 -14.38 -11.45 12.40
CA GLY A 161 -15.01 -10.96 11.15
C GLY A 161 -14.23 -11.26 9.86
N VAL A 162 -13.26 -12.20 9.90
CA VAL A 162 -12.43 -12.56 8.74
C VAL A 162 -12.92 -13.83 8.05
N VAL A 163 -12.97 -13.78 6.71
CA VAL A 163 -13.27 -14.93 5.86
C VAL A 163 -11.97 -15.54 5.34
N LEU A 164 -11.71 -16.80 5.66
CA LEU A 164 -10.61 -17.58 5.08
C LEU A 164 -10.99 -18.08 3.68
N ARG A 165 -10.07 -17.96 2.72
CA ARG A 165 -10.23 -18.46 1.35
C ARG A 165 -9.08 -19.33 0.92
#